data_AF-A0A1I5GX36-F1
#
_entry.id   AF-A0A1I5GX36-F1
#
_cell.length_a   1.000
_cell.length_b   1.000
_cell.length_c   1.000
_cell.angle_alpha   90.00
_cell.angle_beta   90.00
_cell.angle_gamma   90.00
#
_symmetry.space_group_name_H-M   'P 1'
#
loop_
_entity.id
_entity.type
_entity.pdbx_description
1 polymer ?
#
loop_
_entity_poly.entity_id
_entity_poly.type
_entity_poly.pdbx_seq_one_letter_code
_entity_poly.pdbx_strand_id
1 'polypeptide(L)'
;MGFLARRTPAPPAPTGPAAGPPAAVPPARIKWQHNDAIGWERLPAPARGALARAGWAVTAPIAAYTYYAPTTRRDPAGRYWRDTDAWWIDRDTLLVVRAREALTQIGTGSDGRPRLRRRRRGGGTVQLTTHQLTGPAPTGQRWSRPPQGSAAGGAGPEHRLTDAAVEVLPRAIQDEIGHPTGQGAIRHYPPHGGYHEQVFAYRRISPTELVVVSATREAGAYPDPDTAIAAADWHVTTYRPHVGAPSESALAM
;
A
#
# COMPACT_ATOMS: atom_id res chain seq x y z
N MET A 1 23.30 -0.49 -15.23
CA MET A 1 23.01 0.12 -13.90
C MET A 1 22.62 1.58 -14.13
N GLY A 2 21.32 1.88 -14.27
CA GLY A 2 20.84 3.26 -14.41
C GLY A 2 20.38 3.79 -13.06
N PHE A 3 20.90 4.94 -12.62
CA PHE A 3 20.52 5.56 -11.36
C PHE A 3 19.25 6.40 -11.55
N LEU A 4 18.25 6.21 -10.68
CA LEU A 4 17.06 7.06 -10.59
C LEU A 4 17.43 8.40 -9.93
N ALA A 5 16.96 9.52 -10.49
CA ALA A 5 17.28 10.85 -9.97
C ALA A 5 16.01 11.59 -9.51
N ARG A 6 16.13 12.28 -8.37
CA ARG A 6 15.10 13.16 -7.82
C ARG A 6 14.94 14.40 -8.71
N ARG A 7 13.72 14.73 -9.16
CA ARG A 7 13.44 16.01 -9.82
C ARG A 7 12.69 16.96 -8.89
N THR A 8 13.22 18.18 -8.75
CA THR A 8 12.53 19.33 -8.15
C THR A 8 11.78 20.08 -9.27
N PRO A 9 10.55 20.58 -9.07
CA PRO A 9 9.86 21.37 -10.10
C PRO A 9 10.64 22.65 -10.42
N ALA A 10 10.92 22.91 -11.69
CA ALA A 10 11.53 24.17 -12.15
C ALA A 10 10.43 25.21 -12.49
N PRO A 11 10.67 26.52 -12.27
CA PRO A 11 9.77 27.57 -12.73
C PRO A 11 9.76 27.67 -14.27
N PRO A 12 8.66 28.12 -14.89
CA PRO A 12 8.55 28.18 -16.35
C PRO A 12 9.48 29.25 -16.93
N ALA A 13 10.29 28.87 -17.92
CA ALA A 13 11.11 29.78 -18.71
C ALA A 13 10.34 30.28 -19.96
N PRO A 14 10.60 31.51 -20.44
CA PRO A 14 9.89 32.09 -21.58
C PRO A 14 10.37 31.50 -22.92
N THR A 15 9.42 31.29 -23.84
CA THR A 15 9.59 30.65 -25.15
C THR A 15 9.90 31.65 -26.27
N GLY A 16 10.85 31.28 -27.15
CA GLY A 16 11.06 31.86 -28.48
C GLY A 16 10.83 30.82 -29.60
N PRO A 17 10.59 31.23 -30.86
CA PRO A 17 10.03 30.40 -31.94
C PRO A 17 11.13 29.76 -32.81
N ALA A 18 10.96 28.74 -33.67
CA ALA A 18 9.95 27.71 -33.92
C ALA A 18 10.59 26.67 -34.88
N ALA A 19 10.15 25.42 -34.86
CA ALA A 19 10.20 24.50 -36.00
C ALA A 19 8.97 23.57 -35.93
N GLY A 20 8.30 23.37 -37.07
CA GLY A 20 6.96 22.77 -37.17
C GLY A 20 6.86 21.34 -36.64
N PRO A 21 5.75 20.95 -35.99
CA PRO A 21 5.67 19.67 -35.31
C PRO A 21 5.38 18.53 -36.29
N PRO A 22 6.04 17.36 -36.14
CA PRO A 22 5.50 16.11 -36.67
C PRO A 22 4.14 15.81 -36.00
N ALA A 23 3.24 15.17 -36.74
CA ALA A 23 1.87 14.89 -36.30
C ALA A 23 1.86 14.30 -34.88
N ALA A 24 1.24 15.03 -33.96
CA ALA A 24 1.13 14.64 -32.57
C ALA A 24 0.24 13.39 -32.48
N VAL A 25 0.85 12.24 -32.19
CA VAL A 25 0.14 11.16 -31.53
C VAL A 25 -0.45 11.77 -30.27
N PRO A 26 -1.79 11.77 -30.08
CA PRO A 26 -2.36 12.32 -28.87
C PRO A 26 -1.73 11.58 -27.69
N PRO A 27 -1.07 12.26 -26.74
CA PRO A 27 -0.59 11.58 -25.56
C PRO A 27 -1.81 10.93 -24.91
N ALA A 28 -1.72 9.62 -24.68
CA ALA A 28 -2.71 8.93 -23.86
C ALA A 28 -2.87 9.75 -22.58
N ARG A 29 -4.06 10.36 -22.41
CA ARG A 29 -4.39 11.14 -21.22
C ARG A 29 -4.55 10.14 -20.08
N ILE A 30 -3.44 9.83 -19.42
CA ILE A 30 -3.43 9.04 -18.19
C ILE A 30 -4.10 9.92 -17.12
N LYS A 31 -5.30 9.51 -16.71
CA LYS A 31 -5.91 10.00 -15.48
C LYS A 31 -5.22 9.25 -14.34
N TRP A 32 -4.35 9.93 -13.62
CA TRP A 32 -3.88 9.50 -12.31
C TRP A 32 -5.10 9.18 -11.45
N GLN A 33 -5.38 7.91 -11.22
CA GLN A 33 -6.34 7.53 -10.20
C GLN A 33 -5.68 7.77 -8.84
N HIS A 34 -6.41 8.41 -7.93
CA HIS A 34 -5.99 8.51 -6.54
C HIS A 34 -5.71 7.12 -6.01
N ASN A 35 -4.71 7.01 -5.13
CA ASN A 35 -4.38 5.80 -4.39
C ASN A 35 -5.66 5.22 -3.78
N ASP A 36 -6.25 4.23 -4.44
CA ASP A 36 -7.25 3.40 -3.80
C ASP A 36 -6.60 2.74 -2.59
N ALA A 37 -7.38 2.45 -1.55
CA ALA A 37 -6.93 1.68 -0.39
C ALA A 37 -6.75 0.20 -0.79
N ILE A 38 -5.97 -0.07 -1.84
CA ILE A 38 -5.71 -1.40 -2.37
C ILE A 38 -4.95 -2.17 -1.29
N GLY A 39 -5.44 -3.34 -0.92
CA GLY A 39 -5.02 -4.13 0.22
C GLY A 39 -5.89 -3.94 1.47
N TRP A 40 -6.54 -2.80 1.65
CA TRP A 40 -7.48 -2.58 2.77
C TRP A 40 -8.75 -3.41 2.60
N GLU A 41 -9.18 -3.68 1.37
CA GLU A 41 -10.36 -4.50 1.07
C GLU A 41 -10.27 -5.92 1.62
N ARG A 42 -9.05 -6.41 1.88
CA ARG A 42 -8.76 -7.73 2.46
C ARG A 42 -9.11 -7.81 3.94
N LEU A 43 -9.19 -6.67 4.64
CA LEU A 43 -9.73 -6.63 5.99
C LEU A 43 -11.20 -7.10 5.94
N PRO A 44 -11.64 -7.98 6.86
CA PRO A 44 -13.01 -8.50 6.85
C PRO A 44 -14.04 -7.37 6.74
N ALA A 45 -15.02 -7.51 5.84
CA ALA A 45 -16.03 -6.48 5.60
C ALA A 45 -16.77 -6.03 6.88
N PRO A 46 -17.13 -6.93 7.83
CA PRO A 46 -17.69 -6.50 9.12
C PRO A 46 -16.76 -5.59 9.92
N ALA A 47 -15.44 -5.86 9.91
CA ALA A 47 -14.46 -5.02 10.59
C ALA A 47 -14.34 -3.64 9.94
N ARG A 48 -14.29 -3.57 8.60
CA ARG A 48 -14.34 -2.30 7.86
C ARG A 48 -15.60 -1.51 8.17
N GLY A 49 -16.75 -2.18 8.22
CA GLY A 49 -18.02 -1.58 8.61
C GLY A 49 -18.02 -1.03 10.03
N ALA A 50 -17.45 -1.76 11.00
CA ALA A 50 -17.33 -1.31 12.38
C ALA A 50 -16.42 -0.08 12.52
N LEU A 51 -15.27 -0.07 11.84
CA LEU A 51 -14.37 1.08 11.80
C LEU A 51 -15.06 2.32 11.22
N ALA A 52 -15.71 2.18 10.07
CA ALA A 52 -16.41 3.28 9.42
C ALA A 52 -17.55 3.85 10.28
N ARG A 53 -18.35 2.99 10.94
CA ARG A 53 -19.40 3.42 11.89
C ARG A 53 -18.85 4.17 13.09
N ALA A 54 -17.63 3.83 13.52
CA ALA A 54 -16.93 4.54 14.60
C ALA A 54 -16.19 5.81 14.11
N GLY A 55 -16.32 6.18 12.84
CA GLY A 55 -15.65 7.35 12.26
C GLY A 55 -14.20 7.12 11.86
N TRP A 56 -13.71 5.88 11.90
CA TRP A 56 -12.33 5.53 11.55
C TRP A 56 -12.20 5.03 10.10
N ALA A 57 -11.05 5.31 9.48
CA ALA A 57 -10.74 4.90 8.11
C ALA A 57 -11.80 5.36 7.08
N VAL A 58 -12.32 6.58 7.28
CA VAL A 58 -13.33 7.22 6.41
C VAL A 58 -12.73 8.28 5.47
N THR A 59 -11.46 8.64 5.69
CA THR A 59 -10.68 9.60 4.91
C THR A 59 -9.98 8.93 3.74
N ALA A 60 -9.25 9.69 2.90
CA ALA A 60 -8.30 9.09 1.97
C ALA A 60 -7.00 8.77 2.72
N PRO A 61 -6.53 7.51 2.74
CA PRO A 61 -5.29 7.17 3.39
C PRO A 61 -4.10 7.69 2.58
N ILE A 62 -3.04 8.12 3.27
CA ILE A 62 -1.72 8.27 2.68
C ILE A 62 -1.16 6.87 2.39
N ALA A 63 -1.32 5.96 3.35
CA ALA A 63 -0.88 4.59 3.26
C ALA A 63 -1.78 3.70 4.09
N ALA A 64 -2.21 2.57 3.55
CA ALA A 64 -2.97 1.58 4.30
C ALA A 64 -2.62 0.19 3.78
N TYR A 65 -2.64 -0.82 4.66
CA TYR A 65 -2.38 -2.19 4.25
C TYR A 65 -2.99 -3.19 5.24
N THR A 66 -3.43 -4.32 4.70
CA THR A 66 -3.84 -5.50 5.48
C THR A 66 -2.83 -6.61 5.23
N TYR A 67 -2.32 -7.22 6.28
CA TYR A 67 -1.43 -8.37 6.14
C TYR A 67 -2.17 -9.53 5.47
N TYR A 68 -1.53 -10.15 4.48
CA TYR A 68 -2.16 -11.14 3.61
C TYR A 68 -2.47 -12.47 4.32
N ALA A 69 -1.69 -12.80 5.36
CA ALA A 69 -1.77 -14.05 6.09
C ALA A 69 -2.49 -13.85 7.43
N PRO A 70 -3.78 -14.14 7.52
CA PRO A 70 -4.49 -14.11 8.79
C PRO A 70 -4.03 -15.26 9.67
N THR A 71 -3.92 -15.00 10.97
CA THR A 71 -3.49 -15.99 11.95
C THR A 71 -4.71 -16.70 12.53
N THR A 72 -4.77 -18.03 12.39
CA THR A 72 -5.79 -18.84 13.07
C THR A 72 -5.28 -19.23 14.46
N ARG A 73 -6.09 -19.02 15.49
CA ARG A 73 -5.75 -19.33 16.89
C ARG A 73 -6.85 -20.15 17.55
N ARG A 74 -6.48 -20.95 18.54
CA ARG A 74 -7.41 -21.64 19.45
C ARG A 74 -7.20 -21.07 20.85
N ASP A 75 -8.26 -20.62 21.50
CA ASP A 75 -8.19 -20.14 22.88
C ASP A 75 -8.22 -21.30 23.90
N PRO A 76 -7.91 -21.05 25.20
CA PRO A 76 -7.94 -22.10 26.22
C PRO A 76 -9.31 -22.75 26.42
N ALA A 77 -10.41 -22.07 26.07
CA ALA A 77 -11.75 -22.62 26.08
C ALA A 77 -12.07 -23.48 24.82
N GLY A 78 -11.08 -23.68 23.95
CA GLY A 78 -11.18 -24.50 22.75
C GLY A 78 -11.84 -23.81 21.56
N ARG A 79 -12.17 -22.51 21.65
CA ARG A 79 -12.79 -21.75 20.56
C ARG A 79 -11.75 -21.29 19.55
N TYR A 80 -12.14 -21.25 18.28
CA TYR A 80 -11.25 -20.86 17.19
C TYR A 80 -11.50 -19.41 16.77
N TRP A 81 -10.42 -18.70 16.47
CA TRP A 81 -10.41 -17.31 16.06
C TRP A 81 -9.54 -17.14 14.83
N ARG A 82 -9.90 -16.18 13.97
CA ARG A 82 -9.06 -15.70 12.87
C ARG A 82 -8.73 -14.24 13.10
N ASP A 83 -7.46 -13.96 13.35
CA ASP A 83 -6.95 -12.61 13.53
C ASP A 83 -6.40 -12.11 12.19
N THR A 84 -6.84 -10.92 11.77
CA THR A 84 -6.33 -10.22 10.59
C THR A 84 -5.81 -8.87 11.04
N ASP A 85 -4.50 -8.66 10.89
CA ASP A 85 -3.84 -7.42 11.26
C ASP A 85 -3.80 -6.47 10.06
N ALA A 86 -3.98 -5.18 10.32
CA ALA A 86 -3.94 -4.13 9.33
C ALA A 86 -3.49 -2.81 9.96
N TRP A 87 -3.15 -1.85 9.12
CA TRP A 87 -2.84 -0.50 9.54
C TRP A 87 -3.33 0.50 8.49
N TRP A 88 -3.64 1.70 8.97
CA TRP A 88 -4.15 2.79 8.17
C TRP A 88 -3.53 4.09 8.66
N ILE A 89 -2.98 4.86 7.74
CA ILE A 89 -2.36 6.14 8.01
C ILE A 89 -2.96 7.16 7.08
N ASP A 90 -3.65 8.13 7.65
CA ASP A 90 -4.05 9.35 6.96
C ASP A 90 -3.21 10.53 7.46
N ARG A 91 -3.66 11.75 7.18
CA ARG A 91 -2.95 12.96 7.57
C ARG A 91 -2.87 13.12 9.08
N ASP A 92 -3.91 12.76 9.82
CA ASP A 92 -4.06 13.14 11.22
C ASP A 92 -4.03 11.93 12.15
N THR A 93 -4.08 10.72 11.60
CA THR A 93 -4.21 9.49 12.40
C THR A 93 -3.39 8.34 11.85
N LEU A 94 -2.72 7.63 12.76
CA LEU A 94 -2.24 6.27 12.57
C LEU A 94 -3.16 5.31 13.34
N LEU A 95 -3.72 4.34 12.62
CA LEU A 95 -4.54 3.26 13.15
C LEU A 95 -3.77 1.95 13.00
N VAL A 96 -3.62 1.21 14.10
CA VAL A 96 -3.20 -0.20 14.10
C VAL A 96 -4.40 -1.04 14.46
N VAL A 97 -4.76 -1.96 13.57
CA VAL A 97 -6.03 -2.69 13.61
C VAL A 97 -5.76 -4.18 13.73
N ARG A 98 -6.45 -4.84 14.66
CA ARG A 98 -6.58 -6.30 14.71
C ARG A 98 -8.05 -6.67 14.64
N ALA A 99 -8.46 -7.21 13.50
CA ALA A 99 -9.80 -7.76 13.31
C ALA A 99 -9.81 -9.24 13.71
N ARG A 100 -10.55 -9.58 14.76
CA ARG A 100 -10.73 -10.95 15.25
C ARG A 100 -12.11 -11.49 14.85
N GLU A 101 -12.15 -12.48 13.97
CA GLU A 101 -13.38 -13.18 13.57
C GLU A 101 -13.53 -14.49 14.37
N ALA A 102 -14.73 -14.76 14.90
CA ALA A 102 -15.04 -16.05 15.50
C ALA A 102 -15.19 -17.13 14.42
N LEU A 103 -14.52 -18.26 14.63
CA LEU A 103 -14.63 -19.44 13.78
C LEU A 103 -15.41 -20.55 14.48
N THR A 104 -16.10 -21.36 13.69
CA THR A 104 -16.80 -22.57 14.14
C THR A 104 -16.15 -23.78 13.49
N GLN A 105 -15.83 -24.79 14.29
CA GLN A 105 -15.38 -26.08 13.77
C GLN A 105 -16.58 -26.82 13.17
N ILE A 106 -16.45 -27.22 11.91
CA ILE A 106 -17.48 -27.92 11.14
C ILE A 106 -17.13 -29.39 10.89
N GLY A 107 -16.08 -29.88 11.54
CA GLY A 107 -15.58 -31.25 11.44
C GLY A 107 -14.07 -31.33 11.53
N THR A 108 -13.54 -32.48 11.16
CA THR A 108 -12.10 -32.76 11.08
C THR A 108 -11.79 -33.18 9.65
N GLY A 109 -10.69 -32.67 9.09
CA GLY A 109 -10.19 -33.04 7.78
C GLY A 109 -9.61 -34.45 7.78
N SER A 110 -9.35 -34.98 6.59
CA SER A 110 -8.65 -36.26 6.41
C SER A 110 -7.22 -36.26 6.95
N ASP A 111 -6.63 -35.07 7.14
CA ASP A 111 -5.32 -34.83 7.77
C ASP A 111 -5.38 -34.70 9.31
N GLY A 112 -6.55 -34.95 9.91
CA GLY A 112 -6.76 -34.81 11.36
C GLY A 112 -6.89 -33.35 11.84
N ARG A 113 -6.82 -32.34 10.95
CA ARG A 113 -6.93 -30.93 11.34
C ARG A 113 -8.38 -30.46 11.40
N PRO A 114 -8.74 -29.53 12.32
CA PRO A 114 -10.10 -29.02 12.39
C PRO A 114 -10.45 -28.23 11.12
N ARG A 115 -11.61 -28.54 10.53
CA ARG A 115 -12.17 -27.74 9.44
C ARG A 115 -12.93 -26.58 10.04
N LEU A 116 -12.52 -25.36 9.72
CA LEU A 116 -13.05 -24.15 10.33
C LEU A 116 -13.86 -23.34 9.31
N ARG A 117 -14.95 -22.74 9.78
CA ARG A 117 -15.80 -21.84 9.00
C ARG A 117 -16.05 -20.56 9.77
N ARG A 118 -16.13 -19.43 9.06
CA ARG A 118 -16.62 -18.16 9.63
C ARG A 118 -18.05 -18.32 10.12
N ARG A 119 -18.34 -17.80 11.32
CA ARG A 119 -19.69 -17.82 11.89
C ARG A 119 -20.62 -16.91 11.08
N ARG A 120 -21.79 -17.41 10.66
CA ARG A 120 -22.73 -16.66 9.79
C ARG A 120 -23.36 -15.43 10.45
N ARG A 121 -23.64 -15.49 11.77
CA ARG A 121 -24.18 -14.36 12.54
C ARG A 121 -23.02 -13.70 13.28
N GLY A 122 -22.41 -12.71 12.63
CA GLY A 122 -21.30 -11.86 13.08
C GLY A 122 -20.94 -12.02 14.55
N GLY A 123 -19.76 -12.57 14.79
CA GLY A 123 -19.12 -12.60 16.09
C GLY A 123 -17.67 -12.25 15.88
N GLY A 124 -17.19 -11.23 16.57
CA GLY A 124 -15.84 -10.74 16.39
C GLY A 124 -15.67 -9.36 16.99
N THR A 125 -14.42 -8.95 17.14
CA THR A 125 -14.06 -7.65 17.67
C THR A 125 -12.95 -7.04 16.83
N VAL A 126 -13.02 -5.73 16.63
CA VAL A 126 -11.90 -4.95 16.11
C VAL A 126 -11.19 -4.34 17.30
N GLN A 127 -9.95 -4.75 17.54
CA GLN A 127 -9.05 -4.07 18.46
C GLN A 127 -8.32 -2.99 17.67
N LEU A 128 -8.31 -1.78 18.22
CA LEU A 128 -7.75 -0.60 17.58
C LEU A 128 -6.80 0.09 18.54
N THR A 129 -5.59 0.39 18.07
CA THR A 129 -4.71 1.38 18.69
C THR A 129 -4.65 2.59 17.77
N THR A 130 -5.00 3.75 18.29
CA THR A 130 -5.01 5.02 17.56
C THR A 130 -3.88 5.91 18.04
N HIS A 131 -3.26 6.63 17.12
CA HIS A 131 -2.30 7.69 17.41
C HIS A 131 -2.67 8.92 16.61
N GLN A 132 -2.75 10.07 17.29
CA GLN A 132 -2.87 11.35 16.61
C GLN A 132 -1.52 11.70 15.96
N LEU A 133 -1.57 12.22 14.73
CA LEU A 133 -0.41 12.62 13.95
C LEU A 133 -0.41 14.15 13.83
N THR A 134 0.77 14.75 14.02
CA THR A 134 0.96 16.19 13.85
C THR A 134 2.26 16.46 13.11
N GLY A 135 2.39 17.61 12.46
CA GLY A 135 3.63 18.01 11.80
C GLY A 135 3.45 18.42 10.34
N PRO A 136 4.54 18.36 9.54
CA PRO A 136 4.54 18.91 8.19
C PRO A 136 3.64 18.11 7.26
N ALA A 137 3.04 18.76 6.26
CA ALA A 137 2.22 18.06 5.27
C ALA A 137 3.05 17.00 4.49
N PRO A 138 2.40 15.92 4.01
CA PRO A 138 3.04 14.94 3.14
C PRO A 138 3.68 15.60 1.91
N THR A 139 4.87 15.16 1.53
CA THR A 139 5.60 15.70 0.38
C THR A 139 5.62 14.69 -0.77
N GLY A 140 5.10 15.09 -1.93
CA GLY A 140 5.15 14.32 -3.16
C GLY A 140 6.42 14.59 -3.96
N GLN A 141 7.04 13.54 -4.48
CA GLN A 141 8.25 13.61 -5.29
C GLN A 141 8.12 12.69 -6.49
N ARG A 142 8.55 13.16 -7.66
CA ARG A 142 8.65 12.33 -8.87
C ARG A 142 10.09 11.91 -9.09
N TRP A 143 10.29 10.62 -9.29
CA TRP A 143 11.57 9.98 -9.53
C TRP A 143 11.56 9.39 -10.94
N SER A 144 12.12 10.16 -11.86
CA SER A 144 12.23 9.75 -13.26
C SER A 144 13.54 9.01 -13.50
N ARG A 145 13.52 8.02 -14.39
CA ARG A 145 14.78 7.50 -14.93
C ARG A 145 15.43 8.56 -15.84
N PRO A 146 16.76 8.63 -15.88
CA PRO A 146 17.45 9.24 -17.01
C PRO A 146 16.97 8.53 -18.30
N PRO A 147 16.85 9.23 -19.43
CA PRO A 147 16.54 8.58 -20.69
C PRO A 147 17.60 7.51 -20.95
N GLN A 148 17.20 6.24 -20.90
CA GLN A 148 18.05 5.12 -21.26
C GLN A 148 17.74 4.75 -22.71
N GLY A 149 18.79 4.72 -23.54
CA GLY A 149 18.73 4.03 -24.82
C GLY A 149 18.41 2.55 -24.57
N SER A 150 17.45 2.02 -25.31
CA SER A 150 16.91 0.67 -25.16
C SER A 150 18.00 -0.40 -25.04
N ALA A 151 17.99 -1.12 -23.92
CA ALA A 151 18.55 -2.47 -23.84
C ALA A 151 17.44 -3.37 -23.29
N ALA A 152 16.86 -4.19 -24.16
CA ALA A 152 15.85 -5.18 -23.83
C ALA A 152 16.50 -6.31 -23.00
N GLY A 153 15.82 -6.75 -21.96
CA GLY A 153 16.15 -7.95 -21.19
C GLY A 153 14.89 -8.44 -20.47
N GLY A 154 14.47 -9.66 -20.77
CA GLY A 154 13.20 -10.25 -20.31
C GLY A 154 13.18 -10.64 -18.84
N ALA A 155 12.02 -10.96 -18.29
CA ALA A 155 11.38 -12.28 -18.37
C ALA A 155 10.07 -12.34 -17.55
N GLY A 156 8.98 -12.78 -18.18
CA GLY A 156 7.90 -13.61 -17.61
C GLY A 156 6.90 -12.94 -16.63
N PRO A 157 5.58 -13.27 -16.72
CA PRO A 157 4.60 -12.77 -15.77
C PRO A 157 4.68 -13.56 -14.45
N GLU A 158 5.39 -13.03 -13.47
CA GLU A 158 5.37 -13.54 -12.09
C GLU A 158 4.68 -12.57 -11.14
N HIS A 159 3.64 -13.07 -10.45
CA HIS A 159 3.14 -12.44 -9.23
C HIS A 159 4.06 -12.85 -8.06
N ARG A 160 5.00 -11.98 -7.67
CA ARG A 160 5.77 -12.13 -6.44
C ARG A 160 5.23 -11.18 -5.37
N LEU A 161 4.59 -11.73 -4.35
CA LEU A 161 4.39 -11.05 -3.07
C LEU A 161 5.66 -11.30 -2.25
N THR A 162 6.32 -10.24 -1.81
CA THR A 162 7.52 -10.35 -0.98
C THR A 162 7.36 -9.47 0.26
N ASP A 163 7.90 -9.93 1.39
CA ASP A 163 8.20 -9.08 2.55
C ASP A 163 9.34 -8.08 2.25
N ALA A 164 9.84 -8.08 1.02
CA ALA A 164 10.82 -7.18 0.43
C ALA A 164 10.15 -6.07 -0.42
N ALA A 165 8.91 -5.70 -0.09
CA ALA A 165 8.14 -4.67 -0.80
C ALA A 165 8.91 -3.34 -0.93
N VAL A 166 9.71 -2.97 0.07
CA VAL A 166 10.57 -1.77 0.03
C VAL A 166 11.75 -1.92 -0.95
N GLU A 167 12.24 -3.14 -1.23
CA GLU A 167 13.43 -3.36 -2.06
C GLU A 167 13.22 -2.97 -3.54
N VAL A 168 11.98 -2.85 -4.00
CA VAL A 168 11.67 -2.39 -5.36
C VAL A 168 11.67 -0.86 -5.50
N LEU A 169 11.74 -0.14 -4.38
CA LEU A 169 11.78 1.33 -4.36
C LEU A 169 13.17 1.86 -4.75
N PRO A 170 13.30 3.12 -5.15
CA PRO A 170 14.61 3.75 -5.33
C PRO A 170 15.44 3.64 -4.04
N ARG A 171 16.74 3.33 -4.15
CA ARG A 171 17.62 3.12 -2.99
C ARG A 171 17.62 4.27 -1.98
N ALA A 172 17.55 5.51 -2.46
CA ALA A 172 17.43 6.68 -1.58
C ALA A 172 16.18 6.64 -0.68
N ILE A 173 15.06 6.09 -1.18
CA ILE A 173 13.83 5.89 -0.42
C ILE A 173 13.96 4.71 0.55
N GLN A 174 14.69 3.65 0.15
CA GLN A 174 15.02 2.53 1.03
C GLN A 174 15.90 2.99 2.20
N ASP A 175 16.91 3.81 1.94
CA ASP A 175 17.80 4.39 2.94
C ASP A 175 17.03 5.34 3.88
N GLU A 176 16.07 6.08 3.33
CA GLU A 176 15.20 6.97 4.10
C GLU A 176 14.27 6.22 5.06
N ILE A 177 13.61 5.16 4.60
CA ILE A 177 12.69 4.38 5.44
C ILE A 177 13.43 3.42 6.39
N GLY A 178 14.56 2.84 5.96
CA GLY A 178 15.27 1.79 6.70
C GLY A 178 14.43 0.52 6.88
N HIS A 179 14.55 -0.14 8.03
CA HIS A 179 13.71 -1.32 8.36
C HIS A 179 12.28 -0.88 8.72
N PRO A 180 11.26 -1.20 7.90
CA PRO A 180 9.90 -0.73 8.15
C PRO A 180 9.24 -1.48 9.31
N THR A 181 8.40 -0.77 10.07
CA THR A 181 7.50 -1.36 11.07
C THR A 181 6.34 -2.09 10.40
N GLY A 182 5.83 -1.54 9.29
CA GLY A 182 4.85 -2.20 8.45
C GLY A 182 5.08 -1.83 6.99
N GLN A 183 4.86 -2.79 6.11
CA GLN A 183 5.00 -2.60 4.67
C GLN A 183 4.04 -3.49 3.90
N GLY A 184 3.79 -3.12 2.66
CA GLY A 184 2.98 -3.88 1.72
C GLY A 184 3.24 -3.40 0.30
N ALA A 185 3.13 -4.31 -0.66
CA ALA A 185 3.16 -3.98 -2.07
C ALA A 185 2.03 -4.68 -2.80
N ILE A 186 1.49 -4.00 -3.80
CA ILE A 186 0.45 -4.54 -4.67
C ILE A 186 0.83 -4.21 -6.09
N ARG A 187 0.80 -5.25 -6.91
CA ARG A 187 1.06 -5.19 -8.34
C ARG A 187 -0.16 -5.70 -9.09
N HIS A 188 -0.63 -4.91 -10.03
CA HIS A 188 -1.82 -5.17 -10.81
C HIS A 188 -1.50 -5.05 -12.30
N TYR A 189 -1.98 -6.02 -13.08
CA TYR A 189 -1.90 -6.03 -14.54
C TYR A 189 -3.32 -5.88 -15.09
N PRO A 190 -3.69 -4.69 -15.61
CA PRO A 190 -5.01 -4.48 -16.17
C PRO A 190 -5.31 -5.43 -17.34
N PRO A 191 -6.56 -5.92 -17.51
CA PRO A 191 -6.93 -6.82 -18.59
C PRO A 191 -6.68 -6.25 -20.01
N HIS A 192 -6.59 -4.92 -20.13
CA HIS A 192 -6.40 -4.21 -21.40
C HIS A 192 -4.92 -3.87 -21.66
N GLY A 193 -3.99 -4.45 -20.90
CA GLY A 193 -2.56 -4.18 -20.97
C GLY A 193 -2.09 -3.09 -20.01
N GLY A 194 -0.77 -3.03 -19.83
CA GLY A 194 -0.11 -2.07 -18.93
C GLY A 194 0.19 -2.62 -17.54
N TYR A 195 0.49 -1.70 -16.63
CA TYR A 195 1.08 -2.03 -15.34
C TYR A 195 0.75 -0.98 -14.29
N HIS A 196 0.41 -1.42 -13.09
CA HIS A 196 0.29 -0.55 -11.93
C HIS A 196 0.91 -1.25 -10.70
N GLU A 197 1.78 -0.54 -10.00
CA GLU A 197 2.33 -1.00 -8.73
C GLU A 197 2.27 0.09 -7.68
N GLN A 198 1.87 -0.32 -6.48
CA GLN A 198 1.85 0.49 -5.29
C GLN A 198 2.66 -0.19 -4.20
N VAL A 199 3.45 0.60 -3.49
CA VAL A 199 4.22 0.17 -2.34
C VAL A 199 3.92 1.14 -1.20
N PHE A 200 3.60 0.59 -0.05
CA PHE A 200 3.36 1.34 1.17
C PHE A 200 4.31 0.83 2.23
N ALA A 201 4.93 1.73 2.97
CA ALA A 201 5.75 1.39 4.11
C ALA A 201 5.66 2.48 5.16
N TYR A 202 5.76 2.10 6.42
CA TYR A 202 6.00 3.04 7.50
C TYR A 202 7.01 2.47 8.47
N ARG A 203 7.74 3.36 9.15
CA ARG A 203 8.64 3.04 10.24
C ARG A 203 8.39 4.00 11.38
N ARG A 204 8.21 3.44 12.57
CA ARG A 204 8.29 4.19 13.81
C ARG A 204 9.77 4.38 14.17
N ILE A 205 10.29 5.58 13.95
CA ILE A 205 11.70 5.91 14.25
C ILE A 205 11.91 5.93 15.77
N SER A 206 10.95 6.51 16.47
CA SER A 206 10.94 6.63 17.93
C SER A 206 9.47 6.55 18.43
N PRO A 207 9.22 6.52 19.74
CA PRO A 207 7.85 6.55 20.26
C PRO A 207 7.01 7.73 19.73
N THR A 208 7.65 8.85 19.37
CA THR A 208 7.03 10.10 18.97
C THR A 208 7.29 10.49 17.52
N GLU A 209 7.94 9.65 16.71
CA GLU A 209 8.30 9.98 15.32
C GLU A 209 8.01 8.81 14.36
N LEU A 210 7.40 9.15 13.23
CA LEU A 210 7.02 8.23 12.17
C LEU A 210 7.60 8.71 10.84
N VAL A 211 7.98 7.76 9.98
CA VAL A 211 8.19 8.01 8.55
C VAL A 211 7.25 7.09 7.80
N VAL A 212 6.53 7.64 6.83
CA VAL A 212 5.60 6.93 5.96
C VAL A 212 6.00 7.20 4.52
N VAL A 213 5.94 6.17 3.71
CA VAL A 213 6.18 6.20 2.27
C VAL A 213 4.99 5.53 1.59
N SER A 214 4.42 6.24 0.62
CA SER A 214 3.53 5.68 -0.39
C SER A 214 4.15 5.93 -1.74
N ALA A 215 4.36 4.89 -2.53
CA ALA A 215 4.98 4.98 -3.82
C ALA A 215 4.11 4.29 -4.86
N THR A 216 3.87 4.96 -5.97
CA THR A 216 3.16 4.38 -7.11
C THR A 216 3.99 4.50 -8.38
N ARG A 217 3.88 3.51 -9.24
CA ARG A 217 4.34 3.62 -10.61
C ARG A 217 3.33 2.94 -11.53
N GLU A 218 3.09 3.58 -12.66
CA GLU A 218 2.10 3.16 -13.63
C GLU A 218 2.67 3.31 -15.03
N ALA A 219 2.31 2.39 -15.91
CA ALA A 219 2.55 2.46 -17.34
C ALA A 219 1.29 2.00 -18.07
N GLY A 220 0.93 2.74 -19.13
CA GLY A 220 -0.22 2.47 -19.99
C GLY A 220 -0.08 1.18 -20.80
N ALA A 221 -0.88 1.01 -21.86
CA ALA A 221 -0.87 -0.23 -22.65
C ALA A 221 0.50 -0.46 -23.34
N TYR A 222 1.28 -1.41 -22.79
CA TYR A 222 2.44 -2.00 -23.46
C TYR A 222 2.14 -3.46 -23.80
N PRO A 223 2.67 -3.98 -24.91
CA PRO A 223 2.52 -5.38 -25.29
C PRO A 223 3.26 -6.35 -24.34
N ASP A 224 4.26 -5.85 -23.61
CA ASP A 224 5.09 -6.62 -22.67
C ASP A 224 5.12 -5.95 -21.28
N PRO A 225 4.81 -6.68 -20.18
CA PRO A 225 4.85 -6.18 -18.82
C PRO A 225 6.21 -5.64 -18.35
N ASP A 226 7.32 -6.25 -18.76
CA ASP A 226 8.65 -5.81 -18.33
C ASP A 226 9.03 -4.47 -18.97
N THR A 227 8.64 -4.29 -20.23
CA THR A 227 8.77 -3.02 -20.95
C THR A 227 7.94 -1.92 -20.30
N ALA A 228 6.70 -2.23 -19.85
CA ALA A 228 5.88 -1.29 -19.06
C ALA A 228 6.56 -0.89 -17.74
N ILE A 229 7.06 -1.88 -16.99
CA ILE A 229 7.79 -1.69 -15.73
C ILE A 229 9.05 -0.85 -15.93
N ALA A 230 9.73 -1.05 -17.05
CA ALA A 230 10.93 -0.32 -17.41
C ALA A 230 10.65 1.16 -17.74
N ALA A 231 9.51 1.45 -18.36
CA ALA A 231 9.11 2.79 -18.76
C ALA A 231 8.44 3.62 -17.64
N ALA A 232 7.92 2.97 -16.60
CA ALA A 232 7.19 3.65 -15.52
C ALA A 232 8.11 4.43 -14.56
N ASP A 233 7.77 5.71 -14.33
CA ASP A 233 8.37 6.55 -13.29
C ASP A 233 7.73 6.28 -11.91
N TRP A 234 8.51 6.46 -10.86
CA TRP A 234 8.00 6.42 -9.49
C TRP A 234 7.47 7.78 -9.05
N HIS A 235 6.27 7.78 -8.47
CA HIS A 235 5.70 8.89 -7.72
C HIS A 235 5.68 8.49 -6.26
N VAL A 236 6.48 9.18 -5.44
CA VAL A 236 6.70 8.84 -4.04
C VAL A 236 6.20 9.98 -3.18
N THR A 237 5.25 9.67 -2.29
CA THR A 237 4.81 10.53 -1.20
C THR A 237 5.51 10.10 0.07
N THR A 238 6.23 11.02 0.71
CA THR A 238 6.82 10.81 2.03
C THR A 238 6.10 11.68 3.06
N TYR A 239 5.88 11.14 4.25
CA TYR A 239 5.23 11.85 5.35
C TYR A 239 5.98 11.56 6.64
N ARG A 240 6.35 12.62 7.37
CA ARG A 240 7.14 12.53 8.61
C ARG A 240 6.44 13.23 9.79
N PRO A 241 5.37 12.65 10.32
CA PRO A 241 4.69 13.24 11.47
C PRO A 241 5.31 12.87 12.81
N HIS A 242 5.02 13.72 13.79
CA HIS A 242 5.06 13.36 15.20
C HIS A 242 3.87 12.49 15.58
N VAL A 243 4.12 11.52 16.46
CA VAL A 243 3.14 10.53 16.91
C VAL A 243 2.73 10.83 18.34
N GLY A 244 1.45 11.06 18.55
CA GLY A 244 0.84 11.24 19.86
C GLY A 244 0.74 9.93 20.66
N ALA A 245 0.36 10.07 21.92
CA ALA A 245 0.11 8.94 22.80
C ALA A 245 -0.94 7.98 22.21
N PRO A 246 -0.80 6.65 22.42
CA PRO A 246 -1.79 5.69 21.99
C PRO A 246 -3.10 5.86 22.75
N SER A 247 -4.22 5.66 22.06
CA SER A 247 -5.51 5.34 22.67
C SER A 247 -6.02 4.01 22.14
N GLU A 248 -6.39 3.12 23.05
CA GLU A 248 -6.91 1.79 22.71
C GLU A 248 -8.43 1.76 22.73
N SER A 249 -9.01 1.02 21.80
CA SER A 249 -10.46 0.86 21.69
C SER A 249 -10.81 -0.52 21.15
N ALA A 250 -12.01 -0.99 21.49
CA ALA A 250 -12.55 -2.23 20.98
C ALA A 250 -13.94 -1.98 20.38
N LEU A 251 -14.15 -2.45 19.15
CA LEU A 251 -15.42 -2.31 18.43
C LEU A 251 -16.02 -3.70 18.22
N ALA A 252 -17.35 -3.80 18.30
CA ALA A 252 -18.06 -4.97 17.84
C ALA A 252 -18.19 -4.93 16.30
N MET A 253 -17.96 -6.08 15.67
CA MET A 253 -18.11 -6.24 14.21
C MET A 253 -19.57 -6.34 13.78
#